data_AF-A0AAV8Y150-F1
#
_entry.id   AF-A0AAV8Y150-F1
#
_cell.length_a   1.000
_cell.length_b   1.000
_cell.length_c   1.000
_cell.angle_alpha   90.00
_cell.angle_beta   90.00
_cell.angle_gamma   90.00
#
_symmetry.space_group_name_H-M   'P 1'
#
loop_
_entity.id
_entity.type
_entity.pdbx_description
1 polymer ?
#
loop_
_entity_poly.entity_id
_entity_poly.type
_entity_poly.pdbx_seq_one_letter_code
_entity_poly.pdbx_strand_id
1 'polypeptide(L)'
;MTVLSPFVYWAQNESNVFIKVDLKDVKFQSKGSGAQGFKDYEFFIDFHSEIDENKNNLKLTDHKVDVTLTKIQKGWWPRLTSHPQKPAWLKIDFDRWQSEDDLMDENVRDIREEFPDLYGKLQKEEIGYRKDTPYTLLLDRREKAESALAI
;
A
#
# COMPACT_ATOMS: atom_id res chain seq x y z
N MET A 1 37.44 -12.60 -10.54
CA MET A 1 35.99 -12.53 -10.87
C MET A 1 35.41 -11.38 -10.08
N THR A 2 34.91 -10.35 -10.74
CA THR A 2 34.25 -9.23 -10.06
C THR A 2 32.83 -9.65 -9.72
N VAL A 3 32.58 -10.03 -8.47
CA VAL A 3 31.24 -10.38 -8.01
C VAL A 3 30.45 -9.08 -7.93
N LEU A 4 29.46 -8.93 -8.79
CA LEU A 4 28.54 -7.81 -8.75
C LEU A 4 27.39 -8.20 -7.82
N SER A 5 27.09 -7.36 -6.83
CA SER A 5 25.94 -7.57 -5.95
C SER A 5 24.73 -6.85 -6.53
N PRO A 6 23.67 -7.56 -6.94
CA PRO A 6 22.45 -6.93 -7.41
C PRO A 6 21.73 -6.24 -6.24
N PHE A 7 20.85 -5.28 -6.54
CA PHE A 7 19.98 -4.75 -5.50
C PHE A 7 18.90 -5.78 -5.19
N VAL A 8 18.80 -6.15 -3.91
CA VAL A 8 17.79 -7.07 -3.42
C VAL A 8 16.84 -6.28 -2.55
N TYR A 9 15.57 -6.36 -2.86
CA TYR A 9 14.48 -5.76 -2.09
C TYR A 9 13.77 -6.86 -1.32
N TRP A 10 13.35 -6.58 -0.09
CA TRP A 10 12.58 -7.54 0.69
C TRP A 10 11.38 -6.90 1.37
N ALA A 11 10.32 -7.66 1.52
CA ALA A 11 9.14 -7.35 2.31
C ALA A 11 8.65 -8.63 3.00
N GLN A 12 7.72 -8.50 3.93
CA GLN A 12 7.12 -9.63 4.61
C GLN A 12 5.68 -9.36 4.97
N ASN A 13 4.94 -10.46 5.15
CA ASN A 13 3.65 -10.50 5.80
C ASN A 13 3.76 -11.43 7.02
N GLU A 14 2.65 -11.65 7.72
CA GLU A 14 2.59 -12.56 8.87
C GLU A 14 3.06 -13.98 8.53
N SER A 15 2.74 -14.47 7.32
CA SER A 15 3.00 -15.85 6.91
C SER A 15 4.12 -16.00 5.86
N ASN A 16 4.48 -14.94 5.14
CA ASN A 16 5.36 -15.03 3.97
C ASN A 16 6.45 -13.95 3.97
N VAL A 17 7.53 -14.23 3.27
CA VAL A 17 8.62 -13.30 2.98
C VAL A 17 8.75 -13.17 1.46
N PHE A 18 8.83 -11.94 0.99
CA PHE A 18 9.01 -11.61 -0.43
C PHE A 18 10.40 -11.06 -0.63
N ILE A 19 11.12 -11.59 -1.63
CA ILE A 19 12.44 -11.13 -2.03
C ILE A 19 12.36 -10.82 -3.52
N LYS A 20 12.80 -9.63 -3.90
CA LYS A 20 12.83 -9.15 -5.28
C LYS A 20 14.26 -8.75 -5.63
N VAL A 21 14.89 -9.47 -6.55
CA VAL A 21 16.22 -9.16 -7.04
C VAL A 21 16.09 -8.37 -8.34
N ASP A 22 16.63 -7.15 -8.36
CA ASP A 22 16.63 -6.29 -9.54
C ASP A 22 17.89 -6.56 -10.36
N LEU A 23 17.70 -7.21 -11.51
CA LEU A 23 18.76 -7.53 -12.45
C LEU A 23 18.80 -6.42 -13.52
N LYS A 24 19.42 -5.28 -13.16
CA LYS A 24 19.76 -4.25 -14.14
C LYS A 24 20.74 -4.85 -15.17
N ASP A 25 20.29 -4.94 -16.42
CA ASP A 25 21.00 -5.49 -17.60
C ASP A 25 21.05 -7.02 -17.74
N VAL A 26 19.90 -7.70 -17.73
CA VAL A 26 19.80 -9.03 -18.34
C VAL A 26 18.78 -8.94 -19.47
N LYS A 27 19.26 -8.90 -20.72
CA LYS A 27 18.43 -9.16 -21.91
C LYS A 27 18.46 -10.65 -22.16
N PHE A 28 17.44 -11.39 -21.76
CA PHE A 28 17.29 -12.81 -22.06
C PHE A 28 16.71 -12.97 -23.47
N GLN A 29 17.52 -12.62 -24.48
CA GLN A 29 17.23 -13.05 -25.85
C GLN A 29 17.87 -14.42 -26.09
N SER A 30 17.03 -15.41 -26.39
CA SER A 30 17.44 -16.64 -27.05
C SER A 30 18.31 -16.28 -28.25
N LYS A 31 19.63 -16.56 -28.17
CA LYS A 31 20.64 -16.17 -29.17
C LYS A 31 20.71 -14.66 -29.45
N GLY A 32 21.12 -13.86 -28.46
CA GLY A 32 21.54 -12.47 -28.69
C GLY A 32 22.66 -12.05 -27.75
N SER A 33 23.89 -11.98 -28.26
CA SER A 33 25.06 -11.48 -27.53
C SER A 33 24.92 -9.98 -27.25
N GLY A 34 24.52 -9.62 -26.03
CA GLY A 34 24.65 -8.26 -25.52
C GLY A 34 26.13 -7.93 -25.25
N ALA A 35 26.56 -6.71 -25.57
CA ALA A 35 27.95 -6.24 -25.52
C ALA A 35 28.60 -6.21 -24.12
N GLN A 36 27.91 -6.67 -23.08
CA GLN A 36 28.37 -6.69 -21.71
C GLN A 36 28.16 -8.12 -21.21
N GLY A 37 29.23 -8.92 -21.22
CA GLY A 37 29.20 -10.37 -21.07
C GLY A 37 28.49 -10.90 -19.81
N PHE A 38 28.43 -12.23 -19.71
CA PHE A 38 27.82 -12.96 -18.60
C PHE A 38 28.35 -12.43 -17.26
N LYS A 39 27.45 -11.82 -16.47
CA LYS A 39 27.71 -11.39 -15.10
C LYS A 39 27.09 -12.41 -14.17
N ASP A 40 27.93 -13.13 -13.47
CA ASP A 40 27.49 -14.03 -12.41
C ASP A 40 27.19 -13.18 -11.17
N TYR A 41 25.94 -13.27 -10.71
CA TYR A 41 25.47 -12.63 -9.49
C TYR A 41 25.31 -13.70 -8.41
N GLU A 42 25.95 -13.48 -7.26
CA GLU A 42 25.86 -14.38 -6.11
C GLU A 42 25.66 -13.56 -4.84
N PHE A 43 24.73 -13.99 -4.00
CA PHE A 43 24.52 -13.43 -2.68
C PHE A 43 24.06 -14.51 -1.70
N PHE A 44 24.40 -14.33 -0.43
CA PHE A 44 24.01 -15.22 0.65
C PHE A 44 23.17 -14.45 1.67
N ILE A 45 22.06 -15.04 2.09
CA ILE A 45 21.19 -14.51 3.15
C ILE A 45 20.96 -15.62 4.16
N ASP A 46 21.42 -15.39 5.38
CA ASP A 46 21.02 -16.20 6.53
C ASP A 46 19.73 -15.61 7.10
N PHE A 47 18.63 -16.36 7.05
CA PHE A 47 17.34 -15.87 7.54
C PHE A 47 17.28 -15.81 9.07
N HIS A 48 16.46 -14.89 9.59
CA HIS A 48 16.21 -14.75 11.02
C HIS A 48 15.57 -16.01 11.65
N SER A 49 14.73 -16.71 10.88
CA SER A 49 14.02 -17.91 11.33
C SER A 49 13.84 -18.88 10.16
N GLU A 50 13.53 -20.13 10.49
CA GLU A 50 13.38 -21.19 9.50
C GLU A 50 12.21 -20.93 8.53
N ILE A 51 12.44 -21.27 7.27
CA ILE A 51 11.48 -21.17 6.16
C ILE A 51 11.07 -22.56 5.70
N ASP A 52 9.83 -22.71 5.27
CA ASP A 52 9.34 -23.95 4.67
C ASP A 52 9.80 -24.03 3.22
N GLU A 53 10.82 -24.85 2.97
CA GLU A 53 11.39 -25.08 1.64
C GLU A 53 10.38 -25.71 0.67
N ASN A 54 9.35 -26.41 1.16
CA ASN A 54 8.35 -27.09 0.31
C ASN A 54 7.37 -26.11 -0.35
N LYS A 55 7.25 -24.89 0.19
CA LYS A 55 6.30 -23.87 -0.27
C LYS A 55 7.00 -22.58 -0.71
N ASN A 56 8.12 -22.72 -1.41
CA ASN A 56 8.76 -21.60 -2.09
C ASN A 56 8.14 -21.41 -3.50
N ASN A 57 7.93 -20.16 -3.89
CA ASN A 57 7.50 -19.81 -5.24
C ASN A 57 8.54 -18.89 -5.85
N LEU A 58 9.11 -19.31 -6.97
CA LEU A 58 10.12 -18.57 -7.73
C LEU A 58 9.50 -18.10 -9.04
N LYS A 59 9.50 -16.78 -9.26
CA LYS A 59 9.07 -16.14 -10.50
C LYS A 59 10.26 -15.41 -11.11
N LEU A 60 10.79 -15.99 -12.18
CA LEU A 60 11.87 -15.42 -12.96
C LEU A 60 11.27 -14.56 -14.09
N THR A 61 11.68 -13.31 -14.15
CA THR A 61 11.37 -12.37 -15.24
C THR A 61 12.70 -11.94 -15.89
N ASP A 62 12.63 -11.42 -17.11
CA ASP A 62 13.79 -10.98 -17.90
C ASP A 62 14.76 -10.06 -17.12
N HIS A 63 14.20 -9.17 -16.29
CA HIS A 63 14.94 -8.14 -15.56
C HIS A 63 14.81 -8.25 -14.04
N LYS A 64 14.07 -9.24 -13.52
CA LYS A 64 13.75 -9.36 -12.08
C LYS A 64 13.60 -10.81 -11.66
N VAL A 65 14.02 -11.13 -10.45
CA VAL A 65 13.73 -12.42 -9.81
C VAL A 65 12.90 -12.16 -8.56
N ASP A 66 11.66 -12.64 -8.59
CA ASP A 66 10.74 -12.59 -7.46
C ASP A 66 10.73 -13.95 -6.77
N VAL A 67 11.11 -13.98 -5.50
CA VAL A 67 11.08 -15.16 -4.64
C VAL A 67 10.07 -14.92 -3.54
N THR A 68 9.15 -15.86 -3.37
CA THR A 68 8.23 -15.89 -2.23
C THR A 68 8.57 -17.10 -1.38
N LEU A 69 8.87 -16.86 -0.11
CA LEU A 69 9.20 -17.87 0.88
C LEU A 69 8.08 -17.93 1.91
N THR A 70 7.75 -19.13 2.37
CA THR A 70 6.74 -19.35 3.41
C THR A 70 7.44 -19.55 4.75
N LYS A 71 7.00 -18.84 5.79
CA LYS A 71 7.56 -18.97 7.15
C LYS A 71 7.03 -20.26 7.80
N ILE A 72 7.87 -20.98 8.55
CA ILE A 72 7.40 -22.12 9.35
C ILE A 72 6.54 -21.61 10.52
N GLN A 73 7.04 -20.60 11.22
CA GLN A 73 6.32 -19.94 12.31
C GLN A 73 5.73 -18.62 11.81
N LYS A 74 4.41 -18.49 11.92
CA LYS A 74 3.72 -17.24 11.63
C LYS A 74 4.15 -16.18 12.64
N GLY A 75 4.44 -14.99 12.15
CA GLY A 75 4.88 -13.88 12.99
C GLY A 75 5.70 -12.87 12.22
N TRP A 76 5.76 -11.65 12.74
CA TRP A 76 6.52 -10.56 12.15
C TRP A 76 8.00 -10.65 12.52
N TRP A 77 8.89 -10.62 11.54
CA TRP A 77 10.33 -10.65 11.79
C TRP A 77 10.85 -9.22 11.95
N PRO A 78 11.59 -8.89 13.02
CA PRO A 78 12.17 -7.55 13.17
C PRO A 78 13.24 -7.27 12.10
N ARG A 79 13.84 -8.32 11.54
CA ARG A 79 14.87 -8.27 10.49
C ARG A 79 14.80 -9.51 9.61
N LEU A 80 15.20 -9.37 8.35
CA LEU A 80 15.32 -10.52 7.44
C LEU A 80 16.51 -11.42 7.80
N THR A 81 17.64 -10.81 8.14
CA THR A 81 18.92 -11.49 8.36
C THR A 81 19.09 -11.95 9.81
N SER A 82 19.72 -13.11 10.03
CA SER A 82 20.14 -13.55 11.36
C SER A 82 21.10 -12.54 12.00
N HIS A 83 22.06 -12.05 11.20
CA HIS A 83 23.06 -11.06 11.57
C HIS A 83 22.44 -9.65 11.73
N PRO A 84 22.91 -8.86 12.71
CA PRO A 84 22.44 -7.50 12.94
C PRO A 84 22.94 -6.52 11.86
N GLN A 85 24.01 -6.86 11.15
CA GLN A 85 24.56 -6.02 10.10
C GLN A 85 23.74 -6.16 8.82
N LYS A 86 23.02 -5.10 8.45
CA LYS A 86 22.28 -5.02 7.19
C LYS A 86 23.26 -4.92 6.00
N PRO A 87 23.24 -5.86 5.04
CA PRO A 87 24.05 -5.75 3.84
C PRO A 87 23.67 -4.51 3.01
N ALA A 88 24.66 -3.82 2.43
CA ALA A 88 24.43 -2.59 1.67
C ALA A 88 23.54 -2.77 0.43
N TRP A 89 23.49 -3.98 -0.11
CA TRP A 89 22.68 -4.36 -1.27
C TRP A 89 21.22 -4.73 -0.91
N LEU A 90 20.91 -4.96 0.38
CA LEU A 90 19.58 -5.33 0.85
C LEU A 90 18.76 -4.08 1.21
N LYS A 91 17.66 -3.87 0.49
CA LYS A 91 16.74 -2.74 0.62
C LYS A 91 15.34 -3.22 0.98
N ILE A 92 14.52 -2.34 1.53
CA ILE A 92 13.11 -2.65 1.80
C ILE A 92 12.33 -2.48 0.50
N ASP A 93 11.43 -3.41 0.20
CA ASP A 93 10.49 -3.31 -0.92
C ASP A 93 9.27 -2.49 -0.49
N PHE A 94 9.30 -1.18 -0.75
CA PHE A 94 8.19 -0.28 -0.43
C PHE A 94 6.89 -0.63 -1.17
N ASP A 95 6.97 -1.28 -2.33
CA ASP A 95 5.77 -1.63 -3.13
C ASP A 95 4.95 -2.76 -2.47
N ARG A 96 5.61 -3.63 -1.70
CA ARG A 96 5.02 -4.81 -1.06
C ARG A 96 5.05 -4.76 0.47
N TRP A 97 5.53 -3.66 1.04
CA TRP A 97 5.59 -3.50 2.48
C TRP A 97 4.17 -3.29 3.01
N GLN A 98 3.69 -4.25 3.80
CA GLN A 98 2.50 -4.13 4.63
C GLN A 98 2.92 -3.87 6.07
N SER A 99 2.27 -2.95 6.78
CA SER A 99 2.48 -2.77 8.22
C SER A 99 1.43 -3.57 9.00
N GLU A 100 1.75 -3.97 10.24
CA GLU A 100 0.80 -4.62 11.17
C GLU A 100 -0.48 -3.77 11.35
N ASP A 101 -0.34 -2.44 11.29
CA ASP A 101 -1.44 -1.48 11.40
C ASP A 101 -2.37 -1.43 10.15
N ASP A 102 -1.87 -1.79 8.96
CA ASP A 102 -2.69 -1.78 7.74
C ASP A 102 -3.77 -2.88 7.76
N LEU A 103 -3.56 -3.92 8.57
CA LEU A 103 -4.53 -5.00 8.81
C LEU A 103 -5.62 -4.63 9.82
N MET A 104 -5.40 -3.57 10.60
CA MET A 104 -6.36 -3.08 11.61
C MET A 104 -7.35 -2.05 11.03
N ASP A 105 -7.07 -1.46 9.86
CA ASP A 105 -7.89 -0.41 9.26
C ASP A 105 -8.40 -0.80 7.86
N GLU A 106 -8.93 -2.02 7.73
CA GLU A 106 -9.82 -2.40 6.61
C GLU A 106 -11.27 -1.94 6.86
N ASN A 107 -11.45 -0.87 7.63
CA ASN A 107 -12.64 -0.04 7.49
C ASN A 107 -12.19 1.19 6.73
N VAL A 108 -12.45 1.21 5.42
CA VAL A 108 -12.63 2.50 4.73
C VAL A 108 -13.77 3.19 5.48
N ARG A 109 -13.43 3.96 6.51
CA ARG A 109 -14.41 4.68 7.32
C ARG A 109 -15.02 5.68 6.36
N ASP A 110 -16.22 5.37 5.88
CA ASP A 110 -16.96 6.35 5.10
C ASP A 110 -17.28 7.48 6.07
N ILE A 111 -16.49 8.55 5.98
CA ILE A 111 -16.64 9.76 6.80
C ILE A 111 -18.08 10.29 6.70
N ARG A 112 -18.82 9.96 5.62
CA ARG A 112 -20.24 10.26 5.47
C ARG A 112 -21.14 9.53 6.46
N GLU A 113 -20.82 8.29 6.80
CA GLU A 113 -21.56 7.50 7.80
C GLU A 113 -21.20 7.89 9.23
N GLU A 114 -19.93 8.22 9.48
CA GLU A 114 -19.43 8.52 10.82
C GLU A 114 -19.81 9.94 11.30
N PHE A 115 -20.00 10.87 10.35
CA PHE A 115 -20.39 12.26 10.65
C PHE A 115 -21.44 12.81 9.66
N PRO A 116 -22.68 12.27 9.66
CA PRO A 116 -23.72 12.67 8.72
C PRO A 116 -24.08 14.16 8.81
N ASP A 117 -23.95 14.76 10.00
CA ASP A 117 -24.29 16.16 10.27
C ASP A 117 -23.17 17.15 9.96
N LEU A 118 -21.94 16.68 9.66
CA LEU A 118 -20.78 17.56 9.45
C LEU A 118 -20.96 18.45 8.23
N TYR A 119 -21.49 17.90 7.13
CA TYR A 119 -21.81 18.66 5.92
C TYR A 119 -22.88 19.73 6.18
N GLY A 120 -23.93 19.39 6.92
CA GLY A 120 -24.99 20.35 7.26
C GLY A 120 -24.51 21.47 8.17
N LYS A 121 -23.58 21.18 9.09
CA LYS A 121 -22.98 22.16 9.99
C LYS A 121 -22.03 23.11 9.25
N LEU A 122 -21.11 22.59 8.43
CA LEU A 122 -20.23 23.39 7.57
C LEU A 122 -21.03 24.29 6.63
N GLN A 123 -22.12 23.76 6.06
CA GLN A 123 -22.99 24.52 5.18
C GLN A 123 -23.73 25.64 5.93
N LYS A 124 -24.19 25.40 7.17
CA LYS A 124 -24.76 26.47 8.01
C LYS A 124 -23.75 27.56 8.37
N GLU A 125 -22.50 27.17 8.58
CA GLU A 125 -21.41 28.06 8.95
C GLU A 125 -20.92 28.91 7.76
N GLU A 126 -20.80 28.30 6.57
CA GLU A 126 -20.38 28.97 5.33
C GLU A 126 -21.45 29.89 4.73
N ILE A 127 -22.74 29.53 4.80
CA ILE A 127 -23.83 30.33 4.19
C ILE A 127 -24.53 31.26 5.19
N GLY A 128 -23.87 31.57 6.33
CA GLY A 128 -24.41 32.32 7.47
C GLY A 128 -25.71 33.09 7.19
N TYR A 129 -26.83 32.60 7.74
CA TYR A 129 -28.19 33.16 7.66
C TYR A 129 -28.40 34.18 6.50
N ARG A 130 -28.44 33.69 5.25
CA ARG A 130 -28.92 34.51 4.14
C ARG A 130 -30.36 34.92 4.42
N LYS A 131 -30.54 36.21 4.72
CA LYS A 131 -31.82 36.88 4.94
C LYS A 131 -32.79 36.57 3.80
N ASP A 132 -34.02 36.27 4.20
CA ASP A 132 -35.17 35.94 3.38
C ASP A 132 -35.23 36.70 2.06
N THR A 133 -35.41 35.97 0.95
CA THR A 133 -35.70 36.60 -0.34
C THR A 133 -37.15 37.11 -0.34
N PRO A 134 -37.48 38.16 -1.12
CA PRO A 134 -38.83 38.74 -1.15
C PRO A 134 -39.95 37.71 -1.43
N TYR A 135 -39.60 36.61 -2.08
CA TYR A 135 -40.51 35.51 -2.41
C TYR A 135 -40.97 34.72 -1.17
N THR A 136 -40.11 34.52 -0.17
CA THR A 136 -40.46 33.75 1.04
C THR A 136 -41.37 34.56 1.98
N LEU A 137 -41.18 35.88 2.04
CA LEU A 137 -42.06 36.81 2.77
C LEU A 137 -43.46 36.96 2.16
N LEU A 138 -43.59 36.82 0.83
CA LEU A 138 -44.88 36.87 0.15
C LEU A 138 -45.72 35.61 0.39
N LEU A 139 -45.07 34.45 0.54
CA LEU A 139 -45.73 33.19 0.86
C LEU A 139 -46.27 33.20 2.30
N ASP A 140 -45.50 33.69 3.27
CA ASP A 140 -45.95 33.81 4.67
C ASP A 140 -47.12 34.79 4.82
N ARG A 141 -47.12 35.91 4.07
CA ARG A 141 -48.25 36.86 4.05
C ARG A 141 -49.51 36.26 3.41
N ARG A 142 -49.36 35.35 2.44
CA ARG A 142 -50.48 34.68 1.78
C ARG A 142 -51.11 33.63 2.69
N GLU A 143 -50.31 32.80 3.36
CA GLU A 143 -50.81 31.82 4.34
C GLU A 143 -51.51 32.50 5.53
N LYS A 144 -50.98 33.64 6.02
CA LYS A 144 -51.65 34.42 7.06
C LYS A 144 -52.96 35.07 6.60
N ALA A 145 -53.07 35.46 5.34
CA ALA A 145 -54.31 36.01 4.80
C ALA A 145 -55.39 34.92 4.58
N GLU A 146 -54.98 33.73 4.12
CA GLU A 146 -55.89 32.60 3.90
C GLU A 146 -56.42 32.00 5.22
N SER A 147 -55.60 31.98 6.27
CA SER A 147 -56.03 31.55 7.62
C SER A 147 -56.95 32.54 8.34
N ALA A 148 -56.86 33.84 8.05
CA ALA A 148 -57.74 34.86 8.62
C ALA A 148 -59.14 34.89 7.95
N LEU A 149 -59.26 34.37 6.72
CA LEU A 149 -60.52 34.25 5.97
C LEU A 149 -61.29 32.96 6.29
N ALA A 150 -60.71 32.05 7.07
CA ALA A 150 -61.28 30.75 7.42
C ALA A 150 -62.03 30.72 8.77
N ILE A 151 -62.45 31.89 9.29
CA ILE A 151 -63.29 32.03 10.50
C ILE A 151 -64.64 32.65 10.12
#